data_AF-P04979-F1
#
_entry.id   AF-P04979-F1
#
_cell.length_a   1.000
_cell.length_b   1.000
_cell.length_c   1.000
_cell.angle_alpha   90.00
_cell.angle_beta   90.00
_cell.angle_gamma   90.00
#
_symmetry.space_group_name_H-M   'P 1'
#
loop_
_entity.id
_entity.type
_entity.pdbx_description
1 polymer ?
#
loop_
_entity_poly.entity_id
_entity_poly.type
_entity_poly.pdbx_seq_one_letter_code
_entity_poly.pdbx_strand_id
1 'polypeptide(L)'
;MLINNKKLLHHILPILVLALLGMRTAQAVAPGIVIPPKALFTQQGGAYGRCPNGTRALTVAELRGNAELQTYLRQITPGWSIYGLYDGTYLGQAYGGIIKDAPPGAGFIYRETFCITTIYKTGQPAADHYYSKVTATRLLASTNSRLCAVFVRDGQSVIGACASPYEGRYRDMYDALRRLLYMIYMSGLAVRVHVSKEEQYYDYEDATFQTYALTGISLCNPAASIC
;
A
#
# COMPACT_ATOMS: atom_id res chain seq x y z
N MET A 1 -1.21 56.13 36.97
CA MET A 1 -0.82 54.77 37.40
C MET A 1 -0.40 54.01 36.14
N LEU A 2 0.90 53.98 35.83
CA LEU A 2 1.43 53.34 34.63
C LEU A 2 1.48 51.82 34.84
N ILE A 3 0.61 51.09 34.14
CA ILE A 3 0.56 49.63 34.16
C ILE A 3 1.82 49.09 33.49
N ASN A 4 2.54 48.27 34.25
CA ASN A 4 3.88 47.80 33.95
C ASN A 4 3.84 46.69 32.87
N ASN A 5 4.04 47.09 31.61
CA ASN A 5 4.02 46.26 30.39
C ASN A 5 4.97 45.03 30.40
N LYS A 6 5.85 44.89 31.39
CA LYS A 6 6.78 43.75 31.49
C LYS A 6 6.12 42.45 31.97
N LYS A 7 5.04 42.52 32.76
CA LYS A 7 4.36 41.30 33.28
C LYS A 7 3.47 40.62 32.24
N LEU A 8 2.94 41.36 31.26
CA LEU A 8 2.12 40.76 30.19
C LEU A 8 2.97 39.94 29.21
N LEU A 9 4.19 40.40 28.89
CA LEU A 9 5.09 39.70 27.96
C LEU A 9 5.54 38.32 28.50
N HIS A 10 5.69 38.18 29.81
CA HIS A 10 6.19 36.95 30.44
C HIS A 10 5.14 35.84 30.54
N HIS A 11 3.86 36.16 30.35
CA HIS A 11 2.78 35.17 30.30
C HIS A 11 2.37 34.77 28.89
N ILE A 12 2.70 35.58 27.87
CA ILE A 12 2.38 35.26 26.46
C ILE A 12 3.47 34.36 25.86
N LEU A 13 4.73 34.50 26.28
CA LEU A 13 5.86 33.72 25.76
C LEU A 13 5.76 32.20 26.01
N PRO A 14 5.38 31.68 27.20
CA PRO A 14 5.27 30.24 27.42
C PRO A 14 4.05 29.62 26.72
N ILE A 15 2.99 30.39 26.48
CA ILE A 15 1.79 29.93 25.76
C ILE A 15 2.09 29.78 24.26
N LEU A 16 2.91 30.67 23.69
CA LEU A 16 3.36 30.56 22.30
C LEU A 16 4.27 29.33 22.08
N VAL A 17 5.11 29.00 23.07
CA VAL A 17 6.00 27.82 23.02
C VAL A 17 5.18 26.52 23.11
N LEU A 18 4.14 26.46 23.94
CA LEU A 18 3.22 25.29 23.96
C LEU A 18 2.36 25.18 22.69
N ALA A 19 1.95 26.29 22.09
CA ALA A 19 1.22 26.27 20.81
C ALA A 19 2.10 25.82 19.62
N LEU A 20 3.41 26.12 19.67
CA LEU A 20 4.39 25.67 18.66
C LEU A 20 4.81 24.20 18.86
N LEU A 21 4.79 23.69 20.09
CA LEU A 21 5.04 22.27 20.40
C LEU A 21 3.85 21.35 20.06
N GLY A 22 2.62 21.89 20.04
CA GLY A 22 1.40 21.13 19.69
C GLY A 22 1.14 20.94 18.19
N MET A 23 1.90 21.57 17.29
CA MET A 23 1.65 21.57 15.84
C MET A 23 2.61 20.70 15.00
N ARG A 24 3.39 19.79 15.62
CA ARG A 24 4.38 18.97 14.90
C ARG A 24 4.23 17.48 15.14
N THR A 25 3.14 16.87 14.70
CA THR A 25 3.11 15.46 14.26
C THR A 25 2.10 15.24 13.14
N ALA A 26 2.06 16.13 12.14
CA ALA A 26 1.69 15.68 10.79
C ALA A 26 2.90 14.90 10.26
N GLN A 27 3.07 13.64 10.70
CA GLN A 27 4.06 12.74 10.15
C GLN A 27 3.74 12.59 8.66
N ALA A 28 4.57 13.24 7.85
CA ALA A 28 4.47 13.23 6.41
C ALA A 28 4.36 11.78 5.93
N VAL A 29 3.32 11.49 5.13
CA VAL A 29 3.25 10.30 4.28
C VAL A 29 4.62 10.16 3.61
N ALA A 30 5.26 9.00 3.71
CA ALA A 30 6.52 8.77 3.00
C ALA A 30 6.30 9.16 1.53
N PRO A 31 6.96 10.23 1.04
CA PRO A 31 6.63 10.78 -0.27
C PRO A 31 6.90 9.71 -1.33
N GLY A 32 5.88 9.37 -2.12
CA GLY A 32 6.00 8.45 -3.25
C GLY A 32 5.43 7.04 -3.06
N ILE A 33 4.72 6.75 -1.96
CA ILE A 33 3.94 5.50 -1.89
C ILE A 33 2.72 5.55 -2.83
N VAL A 34 2.36 4.39 -3.39
CA VAL A 34 1.17 4.21 -4.23
C VAL A 34 -0.06 4.16 -3.33
N ILE A 35 -0.95 5.12 -3.47
CA ILE A 35 -2.19 5.20 -2.67
C ILE A 35 -3.30 4.35 -3.32
N PRO A 36 -3.85 3.33 -2.63
CA PRO A 36 -5.02 2.59 -3.10
C PRO A 36 -6.23 3.52 -3.30
N PRO A 37 -6.94 3.44 -4.44
CA PRO A 37 -8.20 4.17 -4.65
C PRO A 37 -9.23 3.82 -3.58
N LYS A 38 -10.07 4.79 -3.18
CA LYS A 38 -11.16 4.58 -2.21
C LYS A 38 -12.06 3.41 -2.61
N ALA A 39 -12.29 3.21 -3.91
CA ALA A 39 -13.12 2.13 -4.45
C ALA A 39 -12.66 0.71 -4.05
N LEU A 40 -11.41 0.54 -3.62
CA LEU A 40 -10.91 -0.74 -3.12
C LEU A 40 -11.27 -1.00 -1.66
N PHE A 41 -11.76 0.00 -0.92
CA PHE A 41 -12.14 -0.17 0.48
C PHE A 41 -13.31 -1.15 0.63
N THR A 42 -13.11 -2.16 1.47
CA THR A 42 -14.13 -3.19 1.72
C THR A 42 -15.26 -2.64 2.59
N GLN A 43 -16.51 -2.85 2.17
CA GLN A 43 -17.67 -2.42 2.96
C GLN A 43 -17.79 -3.22 4.28
N GLN A 44 -17.46 -4.51 4.23
CA GLN A 44 -17.31 -5.36 5.41
C GLN A 44 -15.82 -5.64 5.58
N GLY A 45 -15.23 -5.01 6.60
CA GLY A 45 -13.84 -5.21 6.95
C GLY A 45 -13.53 -6.64 7.40
N GLY A 46 -12.26 -6.89 7.68
CA GLY A 46 -11.80 -8.12 8.31
C GLY A 46 -12.16 -8.16 9.79
N ALA A 47 -12.25 -9.37 10.35
CA ALA A 47 -12.46 -9.56 11.77
C ALA A 47 -11.12 -9.86 12.47
N TYR A 48 -10.76 -9.09 13.51
CA TYR A 48 -9.56 -9.33 14.32
C TYR A 48 -8.26 -9.51 13.50
N GLY A 49 -8.00 -8.58 12.58
CA GLY A 49 -6.85 -8.63 11.67
C GLY A 49 -6.99 -9.58 10.48
N ARG A 50 -8.00 -10.44 10.46
CA ARG A 50 -8.22 -11.40 9.38
C ARG A 50 -9.06 -10.79 8.27
N CYS A 51 -8.40 -10.11 7.34
CA CYS A 51 -9.00 -9.70 6.08
C CYS A 51 -9.40 -10.93 5.24
N PRO A 52 -10.54 -10.91 4.53
CA PRO A 52 -10.93 -11.97 3.60
C PRO A 52 -9.88 -12.25 2.51
N ASN A 53 -9.86 -13.45 1.95
CA ASN A 53 -8.98 -13.77 0.81
C ASN A 53 -9.21 -12.79 -0.36
N GLY A 54 -8.14 -12.40 -1.06
CA GLY A 54 -8.20 -11.36 -2.11
C GLY A 54 -8.22 -9.92 -1.57
N THR A 55 -8.12 -9.75 -0.25
CA THR A 55 -8.02 -8.45 0.42
C THR A 55 -6.78 -8.40 1.32
N ARG A 56 -6.35 -7.21 1.70
CA ARG A 56 -5.31 -7.00 2.71
C ARG A 56 -5.68 -5.88 3.67
N ALA A 57 -5.00 -5.80 4.81
CA ALA A 57 -5.18 -4.70 5.75
C ALA A 57 -4.66 -3.38 5.13
N LEU A 58 -5.43 -2.31 5.30
CA LEU A 58 -5.05 -0.95 4.92
C LEU A 58 -3.98 -0.43 5.91
N THR A 59 -2.97 0.27 5.41
CA THR A 59 -1.96 0.91 6.28
C THR A 59 -2.38 2.31 6.69
N VAL A 60 -1.72 2.83 7.73
CA VAL A 60 -1.86 4.22 8.15
C VAL A 60 -1.37 5.18 7.08
N ALA A 61 -0.23 4.91 6.43
CA ALA A 61 0.31 5.81 5.42
C ALA A 61 -0.60 5.91 4.18
N GLU A 62 -1.17 4.79 3.74
CA GLU A 62 -2.16 4.75 2.66
C GLU A 62 -3.44 5.50 3.03
N LEU A 63 -3.95 5.29 4.25
CA LEU A 63 -5.14 5.99 4.72
C LEU A 63 -4.88 7.51 4.80
N ARG A 64 -3.73 7.93 5.35
CA ARG A 64 -3.32 9.34 5.43
C ARG A 64 -3.18 9.98 4.05
N GLY A 65 -2.73 9.23 3.05
CA GLY A 65 -2.61 9.69 1.66
C GLY A 65 -3.92 9.73 0.88
N ASN A 66 -4.99 9.07 1.35
CA ASN A 66 -6.28 9.00 0.67
C ASN A 66 -7.33 9.92 1.33
N ALA A 67 -7.39 11.17 0.86
CA ALA A 67 -8.33 12.18 1.38
C ALA A 67 -9.81 11.79 1.19
N GLU A 68 -10.17 11.20 0.04
CA GLU A 68 -11.55 10.80 -0.23
C GLU A 68 -12.01 9.68 0.70
N LEU A 69 -11.12 8.71 0.98
CA LEU A 69 -11.38 7.63 1.92
C LEU A 69 -11.52 8.16 3.34
N GLN A 70 -10.68 9.09 3.78
CA GLN A 70 -10.84 9.72 5.10
C GLN A 70 -12.19 10.43 5.25
N THR A 71 -12.62 11.20 4.25
CA THR A 71 -13.95 11.85 4.28
C THR A 71 -15.06 10.81 4.34
N TYR A 72 -14.95 9.72 3.58
CA TYR A 72 -15.91 8.62 3.62
C TYR A 72 -15.98 7.95 5.01
N LEU A 73 -14.83 7.65 5.64
CA LEU A 73 -14.78 7.03 6.96
C LEU A 73 -15.42 7.90 8.04
N ARG A 74 -15.26 9.23 7.97
CA ARG A 74 -15.94 10.16 8.89
C ARG A 74 -17.46 10.12 8.80
N GLN A 75 -18.01 9.73 7.65
CA GLN A 75 -19.46 9.62 7.43
C GLN A 75 -20.02 8.27 7.88
N ILE A 76 -19.25 7.20 7.69
CA ILE A 76 -19.76 5.83 7.89
C ILE A 76 -19.41 5.22 9.25
N THR A 77 -18.40 5.74 9.95
CA THR A 77 -17.98 5.13 11.23
C THR A 77 -18.88 5.56 12.39
N PRO A 78 -19.63 4.62 13.02
CA PRO A 78 -20.41 4.94 14.21
C PRO A 78 -19.56 5.48 15.37
N GLY A 79 -20.22 6.21 16.25
CA GLY A 79 -19.60 6.86 17.40
C GLY A 79 -18.91 5.87 18.35
N TRP A 80 -17.79 6.31 18.92
CA TRP A 80 -16.97 5.60 19.91
C TRP A 80 -16.38 4.25 19.44
N SER A 81 -16.42 3.96 18.14
CA SER A 81 -15.77 2.78 17.57
C SER A 81 -14.28 3.02 17.26
N ILE A 82 -13.47 1.98 17.47
CA ILE A 82 -12.05 1.96 17.10
C ILE A 82 -11.85 0.79 16.12
N TYR A 83 -11.17 1.05 15.02
CA TYR A 83 -10.93 0.10 13.94
C TYR A 83 -9.43 -0.17 13.81
N GLY A 84 -9.07 -1.42 13.51
CA GLY A 84 -7.71 -1.83 13.23
C GLY A 84 -7.25 -1.45 11.83
N LEU A 85 -6.00 -1.01 11.73
CA LEU A 85 -5.21 -0.94 10.49
C LEU A 85 -4.02 -1.90 10.61
N TYR A 86 -3.25 -2.09 9.54
CA TYR A 86 -2.04 -2.92 9.59
C TYR A 86 -1.06 -2.44 10.66
N ASP A 87 -0.73 -1.15 10.66
CA ASP A 87 0.29 -0.48 11.48
C ASP A 87 -0.32 0.66 12.33
N GLY A 88 -1.58 0.51 12.72
CA GLY A 88 -2.25 1.55 13.48
C GLY A 88 -3.71 1.28 13.80
N THR A 89 -4.40 2.35 14.14
CA THR A 89 -5.82 2.35 14.48
C THR A 89 -6.49 3.59 13.90
N TYR A 90 -7.77 3.44 13.55
CA TYR A 90 -8.65 4.56 13.25
C TYR A 90 -9.66 4.71 14.39
N LEU A 91 -9.60 5.84 15.09
CA LEU A 91 -10.55 6.20 16.12
C LEU A 91 -11.69 6.95 15.43
N GLY A 92 -12.90 6.38 15.45
CA GLY A 92 -14.06 6.86 14.70
C GLY A 92 -14.46 8.31 15.00
N GLN A 93 -15.50 8.79 14.31
CA GLN A 93 -15.83 10.22 14.30
C GLN A 93 -16.08 10.84 15.68
N ALA A 94 -16.56 10.09 16.68
CA ALA A 94 -16.70 10.59 18.06
C ALA A 94 -15.36 10.99 18.72
N TYR A 95 -14.26 10.36 18.29
CA TYR A 95 -12.90 10.72 18.69
C TYR A 95 -12.26 11.76 17.74
N GLY A 96 -12.99 12.23 16.73
CA GLY A 96 -12.50 13.18 15.72
C GLY A 96 -11.96 12.54 14.43
N GLY A 97 -12.08 11.22 14.25
CA GLY A 97 -11.55 10.54 13.06
C GLY A 97 -10.02 10.50 13.06
N ILE A 98 -9.41 10.13 14.19
CA ILE A 98 -7.96 10.16 14.41
C ILE A 98 -7.33 8.90 13.83
N ILE A 99 -6.28 9.09 13.02
CA ILE A 99 -5.41 8.00 12.56
C ILE A 99 -4.21 7.96 13.52
N LYS A 100 -4.08 6.87 14.27
CA LYS A 100 -3.02 6.72 15.29
C LYS A 100 -2.09 5.56 14.93
N ASP A 101 -0.80 5.85 14.90
CA ASP A 101 0.25 4.86 14.63
C ASP A 101 0.33 3.80 15.75
N ALA A 102 0.68 2.57 15.35
CA ALA A 102 0.96 1.46 16.26
C ALA A 102 1.95 0.48 15.60
N PRO A 103 2.52 -0.47 16.34
CA PRO A 103 3.30 -1.55 15.70
C PRO A 103 2.46 -2.36 14.70
N PRO A 104 3.09 -2.97 13.68
CA PRO A 104 2.42 -3.90 12.77
C PRO A 104 1.63 -4.98 13.51
N GLY A 105 0.36 -5.15 13.15
CA GLY A 105 -0.60 -6.07 13.74
C GLY A 105 -1.20 -5.64 15.07
N ALA A 106 -0.76 -4.54 15.70
CA ALA A 106 -1.26 -4.12 17.00
C ALA A 106 -2.75 -3.72 16.97
N GLY A 107 -3.23 -3.18 15.85
CA GLY A 107 -4.64 -2.84 15.66
C GLY A 107 -5.56 -4.06 15.51
N PHE A 108 -5.01 -5.26 15.33
CA PHE A 108 -5.80 -6.47 15.07
C PHE A 108 -6.51 -7.02 16.31
N ILE A 109 -6.28 -6.44 17.48
CA ILE A 109 -7.04 -6.72 18.70
C ILE A 109 -8.51 -6.27 18.60
N TYR A 110 -8.80 -5.27 17.75
CA TYR A 110 -10.15 -4.75 17.57
C TYR A 110 -10.96 -5.65 16.65
N ARG A 111 -12.28 -5.70 16.90
CA ARG A 111 -13.20 -6.55 16.12
C ARG A 111 -13.12 -6.26 14.64
N GLU A 112 -13.13 -4.99 14.23
CA GLU A 112 -13.15 -4.60 12.82
C GLU A 112 -11.79 -4.09 12.38
N THR A 113 -11.30 -4.62 11.26
CA THR A 113 -10.06 -4.21 10.59
C THR A 113 -10.38 -3.68 9.21
N PHE A 114 -9.86 -2.51 8.88
CA PHE A 114 -10.02 -1.94 7.54
C PHE A 114 -9.18 -2.70 6.53
N CYS A 115 -9.86 -3.25 5.53
CA CYS A 115 -9.25 -4.00 4.44
C CYS A 115 -9.54 -3.35 3.09
N ILE A 116 -8.64 -3.58 2.14
CA ILE A 116 -8.84 -3.23 0.73
C ILE A 116 -8.80 -4.49 -0.13
N THR A 117 -9.62 -4.56 -1.19
CA THR A 117 -9.44 -5.54 -2.26
C THR A 117 -8.15 -5.25 -3.00
N THR A 118 -7.36 -6.28 -3.31
CA THR A 118 -6.02 -6.05 -3.87
C THR A 118 -6.02 -5.91 -5.40
N ILE A 119 -7.13 -6.17 -6.09
CA ILE A 119 -7.25 -6.03 -7.55
C ILE A 119 -8.04 -4.79 -7.93
N TYR A 120 -7.47 -3.98 -8.84
CA TYR A 120 -8.13 -2.83 -9.45
C TYR A 120 -8.13 -2.97 -10.96
N LYS A 121 -9.32 -2.89 -11.59
CA LYS A 121 -9.46 -2.86 -13.04
C LYS A 121 -9.19 -1.44 -13.52
N THR A 122 -8.09 -1.23 -14.22
CA THR A 122 -7.62 0.13 -14.58
C THR A 122 -8.41 0.74 -15.73
N GLY A 123 -9.06 -0.11 -16.56
CA GLY A 123 -9.66 0.31 -17.83
C GLY A 123 -8.64 0.64 -18.93
N GLN A 124 -7.34 0.43 -18.67
CA GLN A 124 -6.29 0.60 -19.69
C GLN A 124 -6.36 -0.51 -20.74
N PRO A 125 -5.92 -0.25 -21.99
CA PRO A 125 -5.85 -1.29 -23.01
C PRO A 125 -4.91 -2.42 -22.59
N ALA A 126 -5.16 -3.62 -23.12
CA ALA A 126 -4.35 -4.82 -22.90
C ALA A 126 -3.01 -4.80 -23.67
N ALA A 127 -2.32 -3.65 -23.68
CA ALA A 127 -1.03 -3.48 -24.32
C ALA A 127 0.09 -4.12 -23.50
N ASP A 128 1.10 -4.65 -24.19
CA ASP A 128 2.32 -5.15 -23.55
C ASP A 128 3.21 -3.98 -23.10
N HIS A 129 3.65 -4.04 -21.86
CA HIS A 129 4.65 -3.13 -21.31
C HIS A 129 5.78 -3.96 -20.71
N TYR A 130 7.04 -3.57 -20.94
CA TYR A 130 8.17 -4.34 -20.44
C TYR A 130 9.25 -3.48 -19.78
N TYR A 131 10.00 -4.12 -18.89
CA TYR A 131 11.10 -3.52 -18.15
C TYR A 131 12.32 -4.45 -18.20
N SER A 132 13.41 -3.99 -18.81
CA SER A 132 14.61 -4.81 -19.06
C SER A 132 15.65 -4.74 -17.94
N LYS A 133 16.60 -5.68 -17.87
CA LYS A 133 17.69 -5.70 -16.87
C LYS A 133 17.19 -5.60 -15.42
N VAL A 134 16.07 -6.26 -15.12
CA VAL A 134 15.52 -6.32 -13.76
C VAL A 134 15.80 -7.68 -13.12
N THR A 135 15.87 -7.74 -11.80
CA THR A 135 15.94 -8.99 -11.02
C THR A 135 14.70 -9.12 -10.14
N ALA A 136 14.18 -10.36 -9.99
CA ALA A 136 13.02 -10.63 -9.15
C ALA A 136 13.43 -10.71 -7.67
N THR A 137 12.71 -10.01 -6.80
CA THR A 137 12.97 -9.92 -5.36
C THR A 137 11.64 -9.91 -4.57
N ARG A 138 11.72 -9.95 -3.23
CA ARG A 138 10.59 -9.74 -2.30
C ARG A 138 9.32 -10.50 -2.71
N LEU A 139 9.38 -11.83 -2.82
CA LEU A 139 8.20 -12.63 -3.12
C LEU A 139 7.08 -12.37 -2.09
N LEU A 140 5.84 -12.31 -2.58
CA LEU A 140 4.64 -12.17 -1.75
C LEU A 140 3.57 -13.13 -2.26
N ALA A 141 2.91 -13.84 -1.36
CA ALA A 141 1.82 -14.74 -1.68
C ALA A 141 0.71 -14.60 -0.64
N SER A 142 -0.54 -14.72 -1.09
CA SER A 142 -1.72 -14.72 -0.23
C SER A 142 -2.65 -15.89 -0.60
N THR A 143 -3.45 -16.34 0.36
CA THR A 143 -4.37 -17.48 0.20
C THR A 143 -5.39 -17.19 -0.90
N ASN A 144 -5.56 -18.14 -1.84
CA ASN A 144 -6.46 -18.02 -2.99
C ASN A 144 -6.28 -16.71 -3.78
N SER A 145 -5.05 -16.20 -3.81
CA SER A 145 -4.67 -14.96 -4.50
C SER A 145 -3.39 -15.19 -5.31
N ARG A 146 -2.85 -14.09 -5.83
CA ARG A 146 -1.66 -14.07 -6.69
C ARG A 146 -0.35 -14.29 -5.93
N LEU A 147 0.63 -14.83 -6.65
CA LEU A 147 2.04 -14.79 -6.34
C LEU A 147 2.64 -13.55 -7.01
N CYS A 148 3.28 -12.69 -6.23
CA CYS A 148 3.94 -11.46 -6.68
C CYS A 148 5.44 -11.51 -6.48
N ALA A 149 6.15 -10.71 -7.29
CA ALA A 149 7.54 -10.34 -7.08
C ALA A 149 7.77 -8.86 -7.39
N VAL A 150 8.77 -8.27 -6.75
CA VAL A 150 9.26 -6.91 -7.05
C VAL A 150 10.47 -7.02 -7.97
N PHE A 151 10.41 -6.35 -9.12
CA PHE A 151 11.47 -6.32 -10.11
C PHE A 151 12.33 -5.08 -9.92
N VAL A 152 13.62 -5.30 -9.60
CA VAL A 152 14.57 -4.27 -9.18
C VAL A 152 15.64 -4.08 -10.25
N ARG A 153 16.08 -2.84 -10.46
CA ARG A 153 17.25 -2.49 -11.28
C ARG A 153 18.12 -1.54 -10.48
N ASP A 154 19.42 -1.82 -10.37
CA ASP A 154 20.39 -0.96 -9.70
C ASP A 154 19.96 -0.54 -8.27
N GLY A 155 19.34 -1.47 -7.53
CA GLY A 155 18.83 -1.26 -6.17
C GLY A 155 17.48 -0.54 -6.09
N GLN A 156 16.94 -0.02 -7.19
CA GLN A 156 15.64 0.65 -7.24
C GLN A 156 14.52 -0.30 -7.65
N SER A 157 13.40 -0.26 -6.92
CA SER A 157 12.19 -1.00 -7.31
C SER A 157 11.59 -0.36 -8.56
N VAL A 158 11.56 -1.10 -9.67
CA VAL A 158 11.09 -0.59 -10.97
C VAL A 158 9.60 -0.85 -11.14
N ILE A 159 9.17 -2.08 -10.87
CA ILE A 159 7.78 -2.53 -11.05
C ILE A 159 7.54 -3.77 -10.20
N GLY A 160 6.32 -3.98 -9.74
CA GLY A 160 5.85 -5.27 -9.24
C GLY A 160 5.10 -6.02 -10.34
N ALA A 161 5.17 -7.34 -10.34
CA ALA A 161 4.30 -8.14 -11.19
C ALA A 161 3.79 -9.37 -10.45
N CYS A 162 2.54 -9.74 -10.73
CA CYS A 162 1.90 -10.88 -10.09
C CYS A 162 1.22 -11.81 -11.09
N ALA A 163 1.12 -13.09 -10.73
CA ALA A 163 0.36 -14.11 -11.44
C ALA A 163 -0.51 -14.90 -10.45
N SER A 164 -1.73 -15.25 -10.83
CA SER A 164 -2.67 -16.01 -10.00
C SER A 164 -3.28 -17.18 -10.78
N PRO A 165 -3.45 -18.38 -10.19
CA PRO A 165 -4.25 -19.44 -10.80
C PRO A 165 -5.75 -19.25 -10.56
N TYR A 166 -6.15 -18.34 -9.66
CA TYR A 166 -7.53 -18.23 -9.18
C TYR A 166 -8.35 -17.18 -9.94
N GLU A 167 -7.69 -16.10 -10.37
CA GLU A 167 -8.35 -14.92 -10.95
C GLU A 167 -7.42 -14.16 -11.91
N GLY A 168 -7.99 -13.16 -12.60
CA GLY A 168 -7.27 -12.30 -13.54
C GLY A 168 -7.28 -12.83 -14.98
N ARG A 169 -7.03 -11.94 -15.93
CA ARG A 169 -7.06 -12.26 -17.37
C ARG A 169 -6.08 -13.35 -17.78
N TYR A 170 -4.89 -13.39 -17.16
CA TYR A 170 -3.79 -14.28 -17.53
C TYR A 170 -3.67 -15.51 -16.62
N ARG A 171 -4.78 -15.91 -15.97
CA ARG A 171 -4.80 -17.03 -15.01
C ARG A 171 -4.20 -18.32 -15.56
N ASP A 172 -4.48 -18.63 -16.83
CA ASP A 172 -4.06 -19.87 -17.47
C ASP A 172 -2.54 -19.90 -17.73
N MET A 173 -1.86 -18.75 -17.65
CA MET A 173 -0.41 -18.64 -17.76
C MET A 173 0.32 -18.91 -16.44
N TYR A 174 -0.40 -18.96 -15.31
CA TYR A 174 0.18 -19.03 -13.96
C TYR A 174 1.19 -20.17 -13.81
N ASP A 175 0.84 -21.39 -14.23
CA ASP A 175 1.70 -22.55 -14.05
C ASP A 175 3.01 -22.47 -14.82
N ALA A 176 3.01 -21.82 -15.99
CA ALA A 176 4.22 -21.57 -16.76
C ALA A 176 5.04 -20.43 -16.12
N LEU A 177 4.39 -19.31 -15.82
CA LEU A 177 5.04 -18.12 -15.27
C LEU A 177 5.67 -18.38 -13.90
N ARG A 178 5.01 -19.13 -13.01
CA ARG A 178 5.56 -19.43 -11.67
C ARG A 178 6.86 -20.22 -11.72
N ARG A 179 7.01 -21.14 -12.68
CA ARG A 179 8.22 -21.97 -12.82
C ARG A 179 9.41 -21.11 -13.21
N LEU A 180 9.19 -20.22 -14.17
CA LEU A 180 10.20 -19.28 -14.63
C LEU A 180 10.50 -18.22 -13.56
N LEU A 181 9.47 -17.67 -12.90
CA LEU A 181 9.61 -16.71 -11.80
C LEU A 181 10.44 -17.29 -10.65
N TYR A 182 10.16 -18.54 -10.25
CA TYR A 182 10.93 -19.24 -9.23
C TYR A 182 12.40 -19.39 -9.64
N MET A 183 12.66 -19.80 -10.89
CA MET A 183 14.03 -19.95 -11.40
C MET A 183 14.82 -18.64 -11.36
N ILE A 184 14.23 -17.54 -11.85
CA ILE A 184 14.93 -16.24 -11.91
C ILE A 184 15.12 -15.62 -10.52
N TYR A 185 14.18 -15.86 -9.59
CA TYR A 185 14.31 -15.42 -8.20
C TYR A 185 15.46 -16.14 -7.49
N MET A 186 15.57 -17.46 -7.66
CA MET A 186 16.61 -18.26 -7.02
C MET A 186 18.01 -18.00 -7.59
N SER A 187 18.11 -17.68 -8.89
CA SER A 187 19.38 -17.51 -9.60
C SER A 187 19.90 -16.07 -9.65
N GLY A 188 19.05 -15.08 -9.34
CA GLY A 188 19.41 -13.66 -9.47
C GLY A 188 19.64 -13.20 -10.92
N LEU A 189 19.16 -13.96 -11.91
CA LEU A 189 19.34 -13.65 -13.32
C LEU A 189 18.60 -12.36 -13.71
N ALA A 190 19.28 -11.51 -14.47
CA ALA A 190 18.66 -10.34 -15.08
C ALA A 190 17.69 -10.75 -16.19
N VAL A 191 16.49 -10.16 -16.18
CA VAL A 191 15.42 -10.46 -17.14
C VAL A 191 14.82 -9.18 -17.74
N ARG A 192 14.11 -9.36 -18.84
CA ARG A 192 13.04 -8.47 -19.28
C ARG A 192 11.71 -9.05 -18.77
N VAL A 193 11.07 -8.33 -17.87
CA VAL A 193 9.72 -8.67 -17.40
C VAL A 193 8.69 -7.95 -18.27
N HIS A 194 7.65 -8.67 -18.68
CA HIS A 194 6.50 -8.17 -19.45
C HIS A 194 5.27 -8.16 -18.54
N VAL A 195 4.53 -7.06 -18.56
CA VAL A 195 3.35 -6.82 -17.74
C VAL A 195 2.22 -6.22 -18.55
N SER A 196 0.98 -6.51 -18.16
CA SER A 196 -0.23 -5.86 -18.65
C SER A 196 -0.80 -4.94 -17.58
N LYS A 197 -1.00 -3.67 -17.95
CA LYS A 197 -1.54 -2.65 -17.04
C LYS A 197 -3.07 -2.63 -16.98
N GLU A 198 -3.75 -3.58 -17.60
CA GLU A 198 -5.21 -3.75 -17.54
C GLU A 198 -5.71 -4.00 -16.11
N GLU A 199 -4.88 -4.66 -15.29
CA GLU A 199 -5.14 -4.93 -13.88
C GLU A 199 -3.98 -4.41 -13.04
N GLN A 200 -4.28 -3.52 -12.10
CA GLN A 200 -3.32 -3.05 -11.10
C GLN A 200 -3.55 -3.77 -9.79
N TYR A 201 -2.45 -4.13 -9.14
CA TYR A 201 -2.46 -4.85 -7.88
C TYR A 201 -1.91 -4.02 -6.74
N TYR A 202 -2.49 -4.21 -5.58
CA TYR A 202 -2.17 -3.52 -4.34
C TYR A 202 -1.87 -4.55 -3.25
N ASP A 203 -1.17 -5.65 -3.54
CA ASP A 203 -0.84 -6.66 -2.52
C ASP A 203 0.26 -6.20 -1.56
N TYR A 204 1.26 -5.46 -2.05
CA TYR A 204 2.28 -4.87 -1.19
C TYR A 204 1.72 -3.64 -0.46
N GLU A 205 1.90 -3.60 0.85
CA GLU A 205 1.68 -2.44 1.69
C GLU A 205 2.72 -1.35 1.41
N ASP A 206 2.29 -0.08 1.37
CA ASP A 206 3.15 1.11 1.27
C ASP A 206 4.18 1.06 0.13
N ALA A 207 3.79 0.43 -0.99
CA ALA A 207 4.69 0.22 -2.12
C ALA A 207 5.06 1.56 -2.80
N THR A 208 6.35 1.79 -3.03
CA THR A 208 6.86 2.94 -3.82
C THR A 208 6.95 2.65 -5.32
N PHE A 209 6.32 1.55 -5.76
CA PHE A 209 6.29 1.05 -7.13
C PHE A 209 4.89 0.53 -7.43
N GLN A 210 4.49 0.59 -8.70
CA GLN A 210 3.21 0.03 -9.14
C GLN A 210 3.34 -1.48 -9.38
N THR A 211 2.25 -2.23 -9.23
CA THR A 211 2.23 -3.68 -9.45
C THR A 211 1.13 -4.05 -10.44
N TYR A 212 1.43 -4.90 -11.41
CA TYR A 212 0.53 -5.25 -12.52
C TYR A 212 0.49 -6.76 -12.82
N ALA A 213 -0.35 -7.17 -13.77
CA ALA A 213 -0.42 -8.55 -14.26
C ALA A 213 0.85 -8.96 -15.00
N LEU A 214 1.52 -10.03 -14.54
CA LEU A 214 2.66 -10.63 -15.23
C LEU A 214 2.18 -11.36 -16.48
N THR A 215 2.76 -11.02 -17.64
CA THR A 215 2.41 -11.63 -18.94
C THR A 215 3.57 -12.39 -19.56
N GLY A 216 4.81 -12.12 -19.15
CA GLY A 216 5.96 -12.81 -19.71
C GLY A 216 7.26 -12.50 -18.98
N ILE A 217 8.21 -13.42 -19.11
CA ILE A 217 9.58 -13.25 -18.61
C ILE A 217 10.50 -13.73 -19.72
N SER A 218 11.46 -12.88 -20.10
CA SER A 218 12.52 -13.23 -21.03
C SER A 218 13.86 -13.06 -20.32
N LEU A 219 14.68 -14.12 -20.23
CA LEU A 219 16.04 -13.98 -19.70
C LEU A 219 16.82 -12.99 -20.57
N CYS A 220 17.62 -12.12 -19.95
CA CYS A 220 18.43 -11.21 -20.73
C CYS A 220 19.50 -11.99 -21.53
N ASN A 221 19.66 -11.62 -22.78
CA ASN A 221 20.64 -12.11 -23.73
C ASN A 221 21.01 -10.96 -24.68
N PRO A 222 22.18 -10.31 -24.48
CA PRO A 222 22.60 -9.18 -25.30
C PRO A 222 22.74 -9.55 -26.78
N ALA A 223 23.16 -10.79 -27.07
CA ALA A 223 23.32 -11.27 -28.44
C ALA A 223 21.97 -11.40 -29.19
N ALA A 224 20.86 -11.53 -28.46
CA ALA A 224 19.51 -11.60 -29.01
C ALA A 224 18.73 -10.27 -28.94
N SER A 225 19.38 -9.15 -28.58
CA SER A 225 18.73 -7.86 -28.33
C SER A 225 17.65 -7.87 -27.22
N ILE A 226 17.72 -8.84 -26.31
CA ILE A 226 16.85 -8.92 -25.12
C ILE A 226 17.69 -8.56 -23.92
N CYS A 227 17.92 -7.26 -23.66
CA CYS A 227 18.86 -6.75 -22.66
C CYS A 227 20.30 -7.30 -22.70
#